data_AF-A0A814WV00-F1
#
_entry.id   AF-A0A814WV00-F1
#
_cell.length_a   1.000
_cell.length_b   1.000
_cell.length_c   1.000
_cell.angle_alpha   90.00
_cell.angle_beta   90.00
_cell.angle_gamma   90.00
#
_symmetry.space_group_name_H-M   'P 1'
#
loop_
_entity.id
_entity.type
_entity.pdbx_description
1 polymer ?
#
loop_
_entity_poly.entity_id
_entity_poly.type
_entity_poly.pdbx_seq_one_letter_code
_entity_poly.pdbx_strand_id
1 'polypeptide(L)'
;MGLVYENMGDYPKALLSHEKAFEIRQQSLPTNHPDLGASYNNIGNAYSDMGDYPTALMNYDKAFEIRQESLPPNHPDLAQSYNNMGLVYENMGDYPKALLSHEKAFEIRQQSLPTNHPSLGDSYTNIGSVYHNMGDYPKALLSLEKALEIRQQSLPSNHPRLGESYNNIANVYYNTGDYPKALSFHEKALSIREQSLPMDHLDLGASYNNMGLVYENTGNYSKAHLFYERAVQNGQQSLPPDHPTLQQRTKNLENIKKKQ
;
A
#
# COMPACT_ATOMS: atom_id res chain seq x y z
N MET A 1 19.36 7.98 9.71
CA MET A 1 20.12 7.08 8.82
C MET A 1 19.31 5.87 8.38
N GLY A 2 18.70 5.09 9.29
CA GLY A 2 17.90 3.91 8.90
C GLY A 2 16.82 4.18 7.86
N LEU A 3 15.92 5.14 8.14
CA LEU A 3 14.87 5.56 7.19
C LEU A 3 15.39 6.04 5.83
N VAL A 4 16.61 6.60 5.78
CA VAL A 4 17.23 7.05 4.52
C VAL A 4 17.64 5.85 3.67
N TYR A 5 18.20 4.81 4.30
CA TYR A 5 18.55 3.57 3.60
C TYR A 5 17.32 2.79 3.15
N GLU A 6 16.23 2.78 3.92
CA GLU A 6 14.94 2.19 3.49
C GLU A 6 14.43 2.88 2.22
N ASN A 7 14.45 4.22 2.19
CA ASN A 7 14.05 4.97 1.00
C ASN A 7 14.95 4.72 -0.22
N MET A 8 16.19 4.27 0.00
CA MET A 8 17.11 3.86 -1.06
C MET A 8 16.98 2.37 -1.43
N GLY A 9 16.11 1.61 -0.75
CA GLY A 9 15.96 0.17 -0.92
C GLY A 9 17.12 -0.65 -0.33
N ASP A 10 18.01 -0.04 0.45
CA ASP A 10 19.14 -0.71 1.11
C ASP A 10 18.72 -1.20 2.51
N TYR A 11 17.82 -2.18 2.52
CA TYR A 11 17.25 -2.74 3.75
C TYR A 11 18.29 -3.31 4.72
N PRO A 12 19.40 -3.95 4.27
CA PRO A 12 20.45 -4.40 5.18
C PRO A 12 21.14 -3.23 5.93
N LYS A 13 21.44 -2.12 5.25
CA LYS A 13 22.00 -0.94 5.92
C LYS A 13 20.98 -0.22 6.80
N ALA A 14 19.71 -0.24 6.40
CA ALA A 14 18.62 0.27 7.22
C ALA A 14 18.54 -0.49 8.55
N LEU A 15 18.48 -1.82 8.49
CA LEU A 15 18.45 -2.71 9.64
C LEU A 15 19.63 -2.42 10.58
N LEU A 16 20.87 -2.44 10.05
CA LEU A 16 22.07 -2.14 10.85
C LEU A 16 21.99 -0.79 11.55
N SER A 17 21.42 0.22 10.88
CA SER A 17 21.26 1.56 11.46
C SER A 17 20.22 1.59 12.58
N HIS A 18 19.12 0.84 12.43
CA HIS A 18 18.07 0.73 13.44
C HIS A 18 18.54 -0.07 14.65
N GLU A 19 19.29 -1.16 14.44
CA GLU A 19 19.88 -1.98 15.52
C GLU A 19 20.85 -1.16 16.37
N LYS A 20 21.76 -0.39 15.75
CA LYS A 20 22.67 0.52 16.48
C LYS A 20 21.91 1.57 17.29
N ALA A 21 20.85 2.15 16.72
CA ALA A 21 20.02 3.11 17.44
C ALA A 21 19.27 2.46 18.61
N PHE A 22 18.80 1.23 18.43
CA PHE A 22 18.16 0.43 19.47
C PHE A 22 19.13 0.13 20.62
N GLU A 23 20.36 -0.31 20.35
CA GLU A 23 21.38 -0.58 21.37
C GLU A 23 21.63 0.64 22.27
N ILE A 24 21.79 1.83 21.67
CA ILE A 24 21.99 3.08 22.41
C ILE A 24 20.79 3.41 23.31
N ARG A 25 19.57 3.27 22.77
CA ARG A 25 18.34 3.51 23.53
C ARG A 25 18.17 2.49 24.66
N GLN A 26 18.47 1.23 24.41
CA GLN A 26 18.34 0.16 25.40
C GLN A 26 19.27 0.37 26.60
N GLN A 27 20.46 0.95 26.39
CA GLN A 27 21.40 1.28 27.45
C GLN A 27 20.99 2.51 28.28
N SER A 28 20.14 3.38 27.73
CA SER A 28 19.85 4.70 28.31
C SER A 28 18.41 4.88 28.79
N LEU A 29 17.49 4.02 28.37
CA LEU A 29 16.06 4.16 28.63
C LEU A 29 15.52 2.97 29.45
N PRO A 30 14.47 3.19 30.27
CA PRO A 30 13.71 2.11 30.89
C PRO A 30 13.16 1.13 29.85
N THR A 31 13.01 -0.14 30.21
CA THR A 31 12.59 -1.21 29.30
C THR A 31 11.22 -1.00 28.64
N ASN A 32 10.34 -0.23 29.28
CA ASN A 32 9.01 0.12 28.78
C ASN A 32 8.94 1.50 28.12
N HIS A 33 10.08 2.13 27.80
CA HIS A 33 10.08 3.45 27.20
C HIS A 33 9.52 3.41 25.76
N PRO A 34 8.58 4.30 25.37
CA PRO A 34 7.97 4.31 24.03
C PRO A 34 8.97 4.28 22.86
N ASP A 35 10.11 4.97 23.00
CA ASP A 35 11.18 4.97 21.98
C ASP A 35 11.79 3.58 21.70
N LEU A 36 11.77 2.66 22.67
CA LEU A 36 12.16 1.26 22.44
C LEU A 36 11.10 0.56 21.58
N GLY A 37 9.81 0.82 21.83
CA GLY A 37 8.73 0.34 20.97
C GLY A 37 8.86 0.86 19.54
N ALA A 38 9.20 2.14 19.37
CA ALA A 38 9.46 2.72 18.05
C ALA A 38 10.67 2.08 17.36
N SER A 39 11.75 1.76 18.10
CA SER A 39 12.90 1.03 17.56
C SER A 39 12.53 -0.37 17.08
N TYR A 40 11.82 -1.15 17.90
CA TYR A 40 11.36 -2.48 17.50
C TYR A 40 10.46 -2.41 16.27
N ASN A 41 9.56 -1.43 16.19
CA ASN A 41 8.72 -1.22 15.01
C ASN A 41 9.57 -1.00 13.74
N ASN A 42 10.61 -0.16 13.80
CA ASN A 42 11.46 0.11 12.64
C ASN A 42 12.30 -1.10 12.23
N ILE A 43 12.79 -1.88 13.19
CA ILE A 43 13.48 -3.15 12.92
C ILE A 43 12.49 -4.13 12.26
N GLY A 44 11.25 -4.21 12.75
CA GLY A 44 10.17 -5.00 12.16
C GLY A 44 9.87 -4.60 10.72
N ASN A 45 9.81 -3.31 10.42
CA ASN A 45 9.65 -2.81 9.05
C ASN A 45 10.78 -3.32 8.13
N ALA A 46 12.04 -3.18 8.56
CA ALA A 46 13.19 -3.62 7.78
C ALA A 46 13.16 -5.13 7.49
N TYR A 47 12.79 -5.97 8.48
CA TYR A 47 12.60 -7.41 8.27
C TYR A 47 11.41 -7.72 7.33
N SER A 48 10.31 -6.98 7.45
CA SER A 48 9.16 -7.12 6.57
C SER A 48 9.53 -6.81 5.11
N ASP A 49 10.29 -5.74 4.88
CA ASP A 49 10.75 -5.35 3.54
C ASP A 49 11.73 -6.37 2.92
N MET A 50 12.50 -7.06 3.75
CA MET A 50 13.37 -8.17 3.32
C MET A 50 12.62 -9.50 3.15
N GLY A 51 11.32 -9.55 3.49
CA GLY A 51 10.49 -10.76 3.40
C GLY A 51 10.66 -11.75 4.56
N ASP A 52 11.39 -11.39 5.62
CA ASP A 52 11.49 -12.18 6.85
C ASP A 52 10.31 -11.86 7.79
N TYR A 53 9.14 -12.33 7.38
CA TYR A 53 7.88 -12.09 8.07
C TYR A 53 7.84 -12.62 9.51
N PRO A 54 8.36 -13.82 9.85
CA PRO A 54 8.42 -14.27 11.24
C PRO A 54 9.21 -13.33 12.15
N THR A 55 10.38 -12.87 11.70
CA THR A 55 11.19 -11.92 12.49
C THR A 55 10.52 -10.55 12.57
N ALA A 56 9.84 -10.10 11.50
CA ALA A 56 9.06 -8.88 11.51
C ALA A 56 7.95 -8.91 12.57
N LEU A 57 7.14 -9.99 12.60
CA LEU A 57 6.07 -10.18 13.58
C LEU A 57 6.60 -10.18 15.01
N MET A 58 7.69 -10.90 15.29
CA MET A 58 8.31 -10.90 16.62
C MET A 58 8.71 -9.48 17.08
N ASN A 59 9.23 -8.65 16.17
CA ASN A 59 9.58 -7.27 16.50
C ASN A 59 8.33 -6.39 16.68
N TYR A 60 7.30 -6.57 15.87
CA TYR A 60 6.03 -5.85 16.05
C TYR A 60 5.33 -6.23 17.35
N ASP A 61 5.36 -7.50 17.76
CA ASP A 61 4.80 -7.95 19.05
C ASP A 61 5.51 -7.28 20.22
N LYS A 62 6.86 -7.24 20.22
CA LYS A 62 7.63 -6.52 21.24
C LYS A 62 7.34 -5.02 21.25
N ALA A 63 7.20 -4.41 20.06
CA ALA A 63 6.81 -3.01 19.95
C ALA A 63 5.42 -2.75 20.54
N PHE A 64 4.48 -3.66 20.26
CA PHE A 64 3.11 -3.60 20.75
C PHE A 64 3.05 -3.74 22.28
N GLU A 65 3.77 -4.70 22.86
CA GLU A 65 3.87 -4.89 24.32
C GLU A 65 4.33 -3.61 25.02
N ILE A 66 5.44 -3.01 24.56
CA ILE A 66 5.95 -1.75 25.11
C ILE A 66 4.92 -0.61 24.97
N ARG A 67 4.29 -0.48 23.81
CA ARG A 67 3.26 0.54 23.55
C ARG A 67 2.04 0.34 24.45
N GLN A 68 1.63 -0.90 24.68
CA GLN A 68 0.49 -1.22 25.53
C GLN A 68 0.75 -0.88 27.01
N GLU A 69 1.98 -1.07 27.48
CA GLU A 69 2.37 -0.70 28.85
C GLU A 69 2.54 0.81 29.04
N SER A 70 2.97 1.52 27.99
CA SER A 70 3.39 2.93 28.09
C SER A 70 2.40 3.95 27.56
N LEU A 71 1.38 3.54 26.80
CA LEU A 71 0.44 4.42 26.12
C LEU A 71 -1.01 4.12 26.51
N PRO A 72 -1.92 5.12 26.40
CA PRO A 72 -3.35 4.88 26.58
C PRO A 72 -3.89 3.83 25.57
N PRO A 73 -4.95 3.06 25.92
CA PRO A 73 -5.50 2.01 25.05
C PRO A 73 -5.90 2.44 23.63
N ASN A 74 -6.25 3.72 23.46
CA ASN A 74 -6.71 4.27 22.18
C ASN A 74 -5.62 5.07 21.44
N HIS A 75 -4.35 4.88 21.81
CA HIS A 75 -3.25 5.62 21.21
C HIS A 75 -3.03 5.19 19.74
N PRO A 76 -2.81 6.13 18.79
CA PRO A 76 -2.59 5.83 17.37
C PRO A 76 -1.49 4.80 17.09
N ASP A 77 -0.42 4.79 17.89
CA ASP A 77 0.69 3.83 17.77
C ASP A 77 0.27 2.35 17.99
N LEU A 78 -0.76 2.10 18.81
CA LEU A 78 -1.32 0.76 18.96
C LEU A 78 -2.03 0.34 17.66
N ALA A 79 -2.78 1.26 17.04
CA ALA A 79 -3.37 1.02 15.72
C ALA A 79 -2.29 0.80 14.64
N GLN A 80 -1.17 1.53 14.70
CA GLN A 80 -0.05 1.33 13.77
C GLN A 80 0.55 -0.07 13.92
N SER A 81 0.72 -0.56 15.15
CA SER A 81 1.27 -1.90 15.41
C SER A 81 0.38 -2.97 14.77
N TYR A 82 -0.92 -2.93 15.04
CA TYR A 82 -1.89 -3.84 14.41
C TYR A 82 -1.93 -3.72 12.89
N ASN A 83 -1.81 -2.49 12.36
CA ASN A 83 -1.76 -2.27 10.92
C ASN A 83 -0.55 -2.98 10.28
N ASN A 84 0.63 -2.86 10.89
CA ASN A 84 1.85 -3.48 10.37
C ASN A 84 1.80 -5.01 10.44
N MET A 85 1.29 -5.56 11.55
CA MET A 85 1.03 -7.00 11.66
C MET A 85 0.03 -7.47 10.60
N GLY A 86 -1.03 -6.71 10.35
CA GLY A 86 -2.02 -7.01 9.31
C GLY A 86 -1.41 -7.09 7.91
N LEU A 87 -0.55 -6.13 7.54
CA LEU A 87 0.17 -6.15 6.27
C LEU A 87 1.08 -7.37 6.14
N VAL A 88 1.78 -7.75 7.22
CA VAL A 88 2.63 -8.96 7.21
C VAL A 88 1.78 -10.23 7.04
N TYR A 89 0.68 -10.37 7.78
CA TYR A 89 -0.21 -11.51 7.62
C TYR A 89 -0.82 -11.59 6.22
N GLU A 90 -1.17 -10.44 5.62
CA GLU A 90 -1.65 -10.36 4.24
C GLU A 90 -0.60 -10.86 3.25
N ASN A 91 0.65 -10.42 3.39
CA ASN A 91 1.77 -10.85 2.54
C ASN A 91 2.09 -12.35 2.71
N MET A 92 1.85 -12.92 3.90
CA MET A 92 1.96 -14.37 4.15
C MET A 92 0.76 -15.17 3.61
N GLY A 93 -0.31 -14.51 3.16
CA GLY A 93 -1.57 -15.15 2.77
C GLY A 93 -2.44 -15.61 3.95
N ASP A 94 -2.11 -15.24 5.19
CA ASP A 94 -2.93 -15.50 6.37
C ASP A 94 -4.02 -14.41 6.51
N TYR A 95 -4.95 -14.41 5.55
CA TYR A 95 -6.00 -13.41 5.45
C TYR A 95 -6.90 -13.30 6.70
N PRO A 96 -7.26 -14.39 7.42
CA PRO A 96 -8.01 -14.28 8.66
C PRO A 96 -7.28 -13.46 9.74
N LYS A 97 -5.97 -13.66 9.93
CA LYS A 97 -5.20 -12.84 10.88
C LYS A 97 -4.96 -11.43 10.38
N ALA A 98 -4.82 -11.24 9.07
CA ALA A 98 -4.74 -9.92 8.47
C ALA A 98 -6.00 -9.09 8.74
N LEU A 99 -7.18 -9.65 8.49
CA LEU A 99 -8.48 -9.02 8.79
C LEU A 99 -8.59 -8.67 10.27
N LEU A 100 -8.35 -9.64 11.17
CA LEU A 100 -8.43 -9.40 12.62
C LEU A 100 -7.50 -8.25 13.05
N SER A 101 -6.29 -8.19 12.50
CA SER A 101 -5.33 -7.15 12.84
C SER A 101 -5.79 -5.78 12.30
N HIS A 102 -6.24 -5.69 11.05
CA HIS A 102 -6.75 -4.45 10.49
C HIS A 102 -8.05 -3.97 11.16
N GLU A 103 -8.93 -4.87 11.60
CA GLU A 103 -10.14 -4.54 12.35
C GLU A 103 -9.80 -3.95 13.72
N LYS A 104 -8.83 -4.52 14.45
CA LYS A 104 -8.36 -3.93 15.72
C LYS A 104 -7.72 -2.56 15.51
N ALA A 105 -6.94 -2.37 14.44
CA ALA A 105 -6.38 -1.07 14.10
C ALA A 105 -7.49 -0.05 13.78
N PHE A 106 -8.52 -0.48 13.06
CA PHE A 106 -9.69 0.34 12.73
C PHE A 106 -10.48 0.73 13.99
N GLU A 107 -10.72 -0.19 14.92
CA GLU A 107 -11.44 0.07 16.17
C GLU A 107 -10.75 1.16 16.99
N ILE A 108 -9.43 1.06 17.19
CA ILE A 108 -8.65 2.08 17.90
C ILE A 108 -8.75 3.44 17.21
N ARG A 109 -8.63 3.48 15.88
CA ARG A 109 -8.76 4.72 15.09
C ARG A 109 -10.17 5.30 15.19
N GLN A 110 -11.20 4.46 15.16
CA GLN A 110 -12.59 4.89 15.25
C GLN A 110 -12.91 5.51 16.61
N GLN A 111 -12.33 4.99 17.68
CA GLN A 111 -12.52 5.53 19.03
C GLN A 111 -11.74 6.84 19.28
N SER A 112 -10.67 7.08 18.52
CA SER A 112 -9.74 8.21 18.75
C SER A 112 -9.85 9.35 17.73
N LEU A 113 -10.48 9.12 16.57
CA LEU A 113 -10.51 10.07 15.46
C LEU A 113 -11.93 10.50 15.08
N PRO A 114 -12.11 11.70 14.50
CA PRO A 114 -13.36 12.09 13.86
C PRO A 114 -13.79 11.09 12.78
N THR A 115 -15.10 10.95 12.57
CA THR A 115 -15.70 9.96 11.64
C THR A 115 -15.26 10.13 10.19
N ASN A 116 -14.84 11.34 9.78
CA ASN A 116 -14.34 11.64 8.45
C ASN A 116 -12.80 11.72 8.38
N HIS A 117 -12.07 11.26 9.40
CA HIS A 117 -10.61 11.34 9.38
C HIS A 117 -10.01 10.42 8.30
N PRO A 118 -9.06 10.90 7.46
CA PRO A 118 -8.49 10.11 6.36
C PRO A 118 -7.92 8.73 6.75
N SER A 119 -7.39 8.59 7.97
CA SER A 119 -6.87 7.31 8.50
C SER A 119 -7.95 6.22 8.67
N LEU A 120 -9.23 6.60 8.80
CA LEU A 120 -10.33 5.63 8.74
C LEU A 120 -10.49 5.10 7.30
N GLY A 121 -10.32 5.95 6.30
CA GLY A 121 -10.27 5.54 4.89
C GLY A 121 -9.08 4.62 4.58
N ASP A 122 -7.92 4.86 5.17
CA ASP A 122 -6.76 3.96 5.05
C ASP A 122 -7.07 2.57 5.65
N SER A 123 -7.77 2.53 6.79
CA SER A 123 -8.17 1.26 7.42
C SER A 123 -9.14 0.46 6.55
N TYR A 124 -10.15 1.11 5.99
CA TYR A 124 -11.07 0.47 5.05
C TYR A 124 -10.38 0.01 3.76
N THR A 125 -9.34 0.73 3.31
CA THR A 125 -8.54 0.33 2.16
C THR A 125 -7.80 -0.97 2.42
N ASN A 126 -7.18 -1.13 3.60
CA ASN A 126 -6.48 -2.36 3.96
C ASN A 126 -7.44 -3.54 4.11
N ILE A 127 -8.58 -3.34 4.78
CA ILE A 127 -9.63 -4.38 4.88
C ILE A 127 -10.14 -4.77 3.49
N GLY A 128 -10.36 -3.79 2.61
CA GLY A 128 -10.77 -4.03 1.23
C GLY A 128 -9.72 -4.78 0.41
N SER A 129 -8.43 -4.50 0.61
CA SER A 129 -7.31 -5.23 -0.02
C SER A 129 -7.31 -6.70 0.39
N VAL A 130 -7.48 -6.99 1.69
CA VAL A 130 -7.52 -8.38 2.16
C VAL A 130 -8.70 -9.13 1.54
N TYR A 131 -9.90 -8.54 1.52
CA TYR A 131 -11.06 -9.18 0.85
C TYR A 131 -10.85 -9.37 -0.66
N HIS A 132 -10.21 -8.41 -1.32
CA HIS A 132 -9.86 -8.53 -2.73
C HIS A 132 -8.91 -9.71 -2.97
N ASN A 133 -7.88 -9.87 -2.13
CA ASN A 133 -6.92 -10.96 -2.22
C ASN A 133 -7.52 -12.33 -1.88
N MET A 134 -8.56 -12.36 -1.04
CA MET A 134 -9.39 -13.55 -0.81
C MET A 134 -10.35 -13.88 -1.98
N GLY A 135 -10.52 -12.97 -2.94
CA GLY A 135 -11.53 -13.10 -4.01
C GLY A 135 -12.96 -12.75 -3.57
N ASP A 136 -13.16 -12.23 -2.35
CA ASP A 136 -14.46 -11.72 -1.88
C ASP A 136 -14.68 -10.29 -2.39
N TYR A 137 -14.85 -10.18 -3.71
CA TYR A 137 -15.00 -8.90 -4.40
C TYR A 137 -16.17 -8.04 -3.90
N PRO A 138 -17.35 -8.58 -3.52
CA PRO A 138 -18.42 -7.78 -2.93
C PRO A 138 -18.02 -7.07 -1.64
N LYS A 139 -17.34 -7.75 -0.71
CA LYS A 139 -16.85 -7.11 0.53
C LYS A 139 -15.68 -6.16 0.27
N ALA A 140 -14.83 -6.48 -0.71
CA ALA A 140 -13.77 -5.58 -1.15
C ALA A 140 -14.34 -4.24 -1.65
N LEU A 141 -15.33 -4.28 -2.56
CA LEU A 141 -16.01 -3.08 -3.05
C LEU A 141 -16.66 -2.29 -1.93
N LEU A 142 -17.43 -2.94 -1.05
CA LEU A 142 -18.09 -2.27 0.07
C LEU A 142 -17.08 -1.51 0.96
N SER A 143 -15.93 -2.12 1.23
CA SER A 143 -14.88 -1.49 2.06
C SER A 143 -14.20 -0.35 1.32
N LEU A 144 -13.83 -0.54 0.06
CA LEU A 144 -13.15 0.46 -0.76
C LEU A 144 -14.05 1.67 -1.09
N GLU A 145 -15.34 1.47 -1.27
CA GLU A 145 -16.33 2.54 -1.47
C GLU A 145 -16.46 3.41 -0.22
N LYS A 146 -16.49 2.80 0.98
CA LYS A 146 -16.44 3.55 2.25
C LYS A 146 -15.14 4.34 2.40
N ALA A 147 -14.00 3.75 2.01
CA ALA A 147 -12.73 4.46 2.01
C ALA A 147 -12.75 5.68 1.08
N LEU A 148 -13.30 5.51 -0.12
CA LEU A 148 -13.45 6.59 -1.11
C LEU A 148 -14.37 7.70 -0.56
N GLU A 149 -15.51 7.35 0.03
CA GLU A 149 -16.44 8.32 0.62
C GLU A 149 -15.76 9.19 1.69
N ILE A 150 -15.06 8.57 2.64
CA ILE A 150 -14.33 9.29 3.70
C ILE A 150 -13.28 10.23 3.08
N ARG A 151 -12.51 9.75 2.10
CA ARG A 151 -11.47 10.55 1.43
C ARG A 151 -12.08 11.70 0.63
N GLN A 152 -13.23 11.53 -0.01
CA GLN A 152 -13.94 12.60 -0.72
C GLN A 152 -14.44 13.70 0.21
N GLN A 153 -14.86 13.34 1.43
CA GLN A 153 -15.31 14.30 2.44
C GLN A 153 -14.17 15.05 3.13
N SER A 154 -12.95 14.50 3.13
CA SER A 154 -11.83 14.99 3.94
C SER A 154 -10.66 15.55 3.15
N LEU A 155 -10.56 15.26 1.85
CA LEU A 155 -9.42 15.64 1.01
C LEU A 155 -9.86 16.50 -0.18
N PRO A 156 -8.98 17.37 -0.70
CA PRO A 156 -9.21 18.06 -1.97
C PRO A 156 -9.47 17.09 -3.12
N SER A 157 -10.28 17.49 -4.09
CA SER A 157 -10.72 16.63 -5.20
C SER A 157 -9.59 16.09 -6.08
N ASN A 158 -8.43 16.76 -6.10
CA ASN A 158 -7.22 16.35 -6.81
C ASN A 158 -6.18 15.64 -5.92
N HIS A 159 -6.53 15.27 -4.69
CA HIS A 159 -5.56 14.63 -3.79
C HIS A 159 -5.16 13.22 -4.31
N PRO A 160 -3.86 12.85 -4.35
CA PRO A 160 -3.40 11.56 -4.90
C PRO A 160 -4.08 10.32 -4.31
N ARG A 161 -4.38 10.33 -3.00
CA ARG A 161 -5.13 9.25 -2.31
C ARG A 161 -6.54 8.98 -2.88
N LEU A 162 -7.18 9.97 -3.51
CA LEU A 162 -8.43 9.72 -4.25
C LEU A 162 -8.15 8.90 -5.51
N GLY A 163 -7.06 9.22 -6.23
CA GLY A 163 -6.61 8.44 -7.38
C GLY A 163 -6.31 6.98 -7.01
N GLU A 164 -5.68 6.76 -5.87
CA GLU A 164 -5.47 5.42 -5.30
C GLU A 164 -6.80 4.69 -5.02
N SER A 165 -7.76 5.34 -4.35
CA SER A 165 -9.09 4.76 -4.10
C SER A 165 -9.80 4.33 -5.38
N TYR A 166 -9.85 5.21 -6.38
CA TYR A 166 -10.47 4.89 -7.67
C TYR A 166 -9.75 3.73 -8.37
N ASN A 167 -8.42 3.70 -8.33
CA ASN A 167 -7.63 2.62 -8.90
C ASN A 167 -7.92 1.26 -8.23
N ASN A 168 -8.02 1.22 -6.90
CA ASN A 168 -8.28 -0.02 -6.18
C ASN A 168 -9.69 -0.57 -6.49
N ILE A 169 -10.70 0.30 -6.56
CA ILE A 169 -12.05 -0.10 -6.99
C ILE A 169 -12.05 -0.59 -8.44
N ALA A 170 -11.31 0.09 -9.33
CA ALA A 170 -11.18 -0.32 -10.72
C ALA A 170 -10.55 -1.71 -10.87
N ASN A 171 -9.53 -2.03 -10.07
CA ASN A 171 -8.90 -3.35 -10.04
C ASN A 171 -9.90 -4.45 -9.65
N VAL A 172 -10.80 -4.18 -8.69
CA VAL A 172 -11.84 -5.13 -8.33
C VAL A 172 -12.78 -5.37 -9.52
N TYR A 173 -13.23 -4.31 -10.21
CA TYR A 173 -14.07 -4.45 -11.41
C TYR A 173 -13.35 -5.14 -12.57
N TYR A 174 -12.05 -4.91 -12.73
CA TYR A 174 -11.23 -5.61 -13.72
C TYR A 174 -11.21 -7.12 -13.42
N ASN A 175 -10.98 -7.52 -12.16
CA ASN A 175 -10.94 -8.92 -11.77
C ASN A 175 -12.29 -9.64 -11.83
N THR A 176 -13.40 -8.90 -11.71
CA THR A 176 -14.75 -9.46 -11.93
C THR A 176 -15.18 -9.45 -13.39
N GLY A 177 -14.37 -8.89 -14.30
CA GLY A 177 -14.65 -8.80 -15.73
C GLY A 177 -15.59 -7.65 -16.14
N ASP A 178 -15.97 -6.77 -15.21
CA ASP A 178 -16.74 -5.55 -15.51
C ASP A 178 -15.80 -4.46 -16.05
N TYR A 179 -15.26 -4.71 -17.26
CA TYR A 179 -14.31 -3.82 -17.92
C TYR A 179 -14.84 -2.39 -18.16
N PRO A 180 -16.12 -2.16 -18.49
CA PRO A 180 -16.65 -0.80 -18.60
C PRO A 180 -16.54 0.00 -17.29
N LYS A 181 -16.87 -0.60 -16.14
CA LYS A 181 -16.67 0.07 -14.85
C LYS A 181 -15.18 0.21 -14.51
N ALA A 182 -14.38 -0.82 -14.76
CA ALA A 182 -12.94 -0.74 -14.55
C ALA A 182 -12.32 0.44 -15.31
N LEU A 183 -12.65 0.62 -16.60
CA LEU A 183 -12.21 1.78 -17.39
C LEU A 183 -12.67 3.10 -16.76
N SER A 184 -13.95 3.23 -16.43
CA SER A 184 -14.48 4.48 -15.86
C SER A 184 -13.76 4.89 -14.56
N PHE A 185 -13.47 3.93 -13.69
CA PHE A 185 -12.74 4.19 -12.44
C PHE A 185 -11.24 4.43 -12.69
N HIS A 186 -10.58 3.67 -13.57
CA HIS A 186 -9.17 3.92 -13.93
C HIS A 186 -8.98 5.29 -14.61
N GLU A 187 -9.91 5.74 -15.45
CA GLU A 187 -9.87 7.07 -16.06
C GLU A 187 -9.94 8.19 -15.01
N LYS A 188 -10.81 8.05 -14.00
CA LYS A 188 -10.85 8.98 -12.86
C LYS A 188 -9.54 8.97 -12.07
N ALA A 189 -9.00 7.77 -11.80
CA ALA A 189 -7.74 7.62 -11.10
C ALA A 189 -6.58 8.29 -11.85
N LEU A 190 -6.50 8.04 -13.16
CA LEU A 190 -5.49 8.62 -14.04
C LEU A 190 -5.61 10.15 -14.08
N SER A 191 -6.82 10.68 -14.26
CA SER A 191 -7.03 12.14 -14.32
C SER A 191 -6.58 12.85 -13.04
N ILE A 192 -6.86 12.28 -11.85
CA ILE A 192 -6.39 12.83 -10.58
C ILE A 192 -4.87 12.77 -10.48
N ARG A 193 -4.27 11.64 -10.85
CA ARG A 193 -2.81 11.45 -10.80
C ARG A 193 -2.09 12.41 -11.77
N GLU A 194 -2.62 12.64 -12.97
CA GLU A 194 -2.04 13.57 -13.95
C GLU A 194 -2.08 15.03 -13.46
N GLN A 195 -3.07 15.39 -12.62
CA GLN A 195 -3.17 16.72 -12.03
C GLN A 195 -2.32 16.91 -10.77
N SER A 196 -1.90 15.83 -10.11
CA SER A 196 -1.34 15.89 -8.76
C SER A 196 0.07 15.33 -8.62
N LEU A 197 0.55 14.57 -9.61
CA LEU A 197 1.84 13.91 -9.58
C LEU A 197 2.75 14.38 -10.73
N PRO A 198 4.08 14.38 -10.52
CA PRO A 198 5.06 14.53 -11.61
C PRO A 198 4.85 13.49 -12.71
N MET A 199 5.20 13.83 -13.96
CA MET A 199 4.99 12.96 -15.13
C MET A 199 5.76 11.63 -15.07
N ASP A 200 6.87 11.60 -14.33
CA ASP A 200 7.72 10.45 -14.07
C ASP A 200 7.31 9.68 -12.80
N HIS A 201 6.21 10.07 -12.14
CA HIS A 201 5.76 9.34 -10.95
C HIS A 201 5.30 7.92 -11.31
N LEU A 202 5.73 6.91 -10.53
CA LEU A 202 5.48 5.50 -10.85
C LEU A 202 4.00 5.13 -10.88
N ASP A 203 3.18 5.79 -10.05
CA ASP A 203 1.72 5.61 -10.04
C ASP A 203 1.04 6.02 -11.35
N LEU A 204 1.58 7.00 -12.09
CA LEU A 204 1.08 7.33 -13.43
C LEU A 204 1.37 6.19 -14.39
N GLY A 205 2.60 5.65 -14.36
CA GLY A 205 2.94 4.47 -15.14
C GLY A 205 2.10 3.25 -14.79
N ALA A 206 1.73 3.07 -13.51
CA ALA A 206 0.84 2.01 -13.07
C ALA A 206 -0.58 2.22 -13.62
N SER A 207 -1.11 3.45 -13.57
CA SER A 207 -2.39 3.80 -14.20
C SER A 207 -2.40 3.51 -15.70
N TYR A 208 -1.35 3.89 -16.42
CA TYR A 208 -1.22 3.61 -17.85
C TYR A 208 -1.20 2.11 -18.12
N ASN A 209 -0.43 1.34 -17.34
CA ASN A 209 -0.40 -0.11 -17.48
C ASN A 209 -1.78 -0.75 -17.23
N ASN A 210 -2.51 -0.31 -16.20
CA ASN A 210 -3.83 -0.83 -15.88
C ASN A 210 -4.86 -0.52 -16.97
N MET A 211 -4.84 0.70 -17.51
CA MET A 211 -5.63 1.04 -18.70
C MET A 211 -5.30 0.13 -19.90
N GLY A 212 -4.01 -0.15 -20.11
CA GLY A 212 -3.54 -1.07 -21.15
C GLY A 212 -4.12 -2.48 -20.98
N LEU A 213 -4.09 -3.01 -19.76
CA LEU A 213 -4.65 -4.33 -19.42
C LEU A 213 -6.15 -4.40 -19.71
N VAL A 214 -6.93 -3.38 -19.34
CA VAL A 214 -8.37 -3.39 -19.61
C VAL A 214 -8.66 -3.34 -21.12
N TYR A 215 -7.92 -2.51 -21.87
CA TYR A 215 -8.08 -2.45 -23.33
C TYR A 215 -7.64 -3.73 -24.04
N GLU A 216 -6.61 -4.41 -23.53
CA GLU A 216 -6.19 -5.70 -24.06
C GLU A 216 -7.29 -6.76 -23.85
N ASN A 217 -7.87 -6.83 -22.66
CA ASN A 217 -8.94 -7.80 -22.36
C ASN A 217 -10.26 -7.51 -23.09
N THR A 218 -10.49 -6.27 -23.50
CA THR A 218 -11.65 -5.88 -24.33
C THR A 218 -11.36 -5.97 -25.84
N GLY A 219 -10.17 -6.42 -26.24
CA GLY A 219 -9.77 -6.59 -27.65
C GLY A 219 -9.41 -5.29 -28.38
N ASN A 220 -9.33 -4.16 -27.68
CA ASN A 220 -8.88 -2.89 -28.27
C ASN A 220 -7.35 -2.78 -28.21
N TYR A 221 -6.68 -3.60 -29.03
CA TYR A 221 -5.23 -3.73 -29.02
C TYR A 221 -4.49 -2.44 -29.41
N SER A 222 -5.11 -1.58 -30.23
CA SER A 222 -4.56 -0.26 -30.57
C SER A 222 -4.48 0.67 -29.36
N LYS A 223 -5.55 0.76 -28.56
CA LYS A 223 -5.51 1.55 -27.31
C LYS A 223 -4.61 0.90 -26.26
N ALA A 224 -4.65 -0.42 -26.13
CA ALA A 224 -3.77 -1.14 -25.20
C ALA A 224 -2.29 -0.83 -25.48
N HIS A 225 -1.89 -0.84 -26.75
CA HIS A 225 -0.53 -0.48 -27.17
C HIS A 225 -0.14 0.94 -26.76
N LEU A 226 -1.00 1.93 -27.04
CA LEU A 226 -0.73 3.33 -26.66
C LEU A 226 -0.49 3.48 -25.16
N PHE A 227 -1.30 2.79 -24.35
CA PHE A 227 -1.20 2.84 -22.89
C PHE A 227 0.03 2.10 -22.36
N TYR A 228 0.36 0.92 -22.91
CA TYR A 228 1.59 0.23 -22.54
C TYR A 228 2.84 1.01 -22.95
N GLU A 229 2.84 1.69 -24.09
CA GLU A 229 3.94 2.56 -24.50
C GLU A 229 4.18 3.69 -23.49
N ARG A 230 3.12 4.38 -23.07
CA ARG A 230 3.21 5.41 -22.02
C ARG A 230 3.71 4.84 -20.68
N ALA A 231 3.26 3.65 -20.30
CA ALA A 231 3.72 2.99 -19.08
C ALA A 231 5.23 2.67 -19.10
N VAL A 232 5.74 2.21 -20.26
CA VAL A 232 7.17 1.96 -20.48
C VAL A 232 7.96 3.26 -20.48
N GLN A 233 7.50 4.30 -21.19
CA GLN A 233 8.16 5.61 -21.22
C GLN A 233 8.29 6.22 -19.82
N ASN A 234 7.21 6.19 -19.02
CA ASN A 234 7.25 6.60 -17.62
C ASN A 234 8.25 5.75 -16.82
N GLY A 235 8.22 4.42 -16.96
CA GLY A 235 9.16 3.54 -16.26
C GLY A 235 10.64 3.79 -16.62
N GLN A 236 10.95 4.11 -17.88
CA GLN A 236 12.32 4.40 -18.34
C GLN A 236 12.87 5.70 -17.76
N GLN A 237 12.02 6.67 -17.40
CA GLN A 237 12.44 7.92 -16.78
C GLN A 237 12.76 7.75 -15.29
N SER A 238 12.15 6.77 -14.63
CA SER A 238 12.11 6.71 -13.16
C SER A 238 12.78 5.47 -12.58
N LEU A 239 13.02 4.43 -13.39
CA LEU A 239 13.53 3.14 -12.92
C LEU A 239 14.82 2.75 -13.66
N PRO A 240 15.73 2.03 -12.99
CA PRO A 240 16.83 1.34 -13.65
C PRO A 240 16.33 0.37 -14.75
N PRO A 241 17.10 0.17 -15.84
CA PRO A 241 16.71 -0.70 -16.95
C PRO A 241 16.38 -2.16 -16.55
N ASP A 242 17.01 -2.66 -15.49
CA ASP A 242 16.83 -4.00 -14.95
C ASP A 242 15.72 -4.12 -13.91
N HIS A 243 15.03 -3.02 -13.60
CA HIS A 243 13.96 -3.02 -12.60
C HIS A 243 12.79 -3.92 -13.04
N PRO A 244 12.30 -4.86 -12.18
CA PRO A 244 11.25 -5.82 -12.54
C PRO A 244 9.98 -5.18 -13.11
N THR A 245 9.52 -4.07 -12.52
CA THR A 245 8.36 -3.31 -13.03
C THR A 245 8.54 -2.83 -14.47
N LEU A 246 9.73 -2.32 -14.82
CA LEU A 246 10.01 -1.86 -16.18
C LEU A 246 10.07 -3.04 -17.14
N GLN A 247 10.71 -4.15 -16.75
CA GLN A 247 10.74 -5.38 -17.54
C GLN A 247 9.32 -5.91 -17.82
N GLN A 248 8.44 -5.93 -16.81
CA GLN A 248 7.07 -6.39 -16.97
C GLN A 248 6.27 -5.47 -17.91
N ARG A 249 6.40 -4.15 -17.79
CA ARG A 249 5.73 -3.19 -18.69
C ARG A 249 6.22 -3.35 -20.14
N THR A 250 7.52 -3.53 -20.34
CA THR A 250 8.10 -3.79 -21.66
C THR A 250 7.56 -5.09 -22.26
N LYS A 251 7.47 -6.15 -21.46
CA LYS A 251 6.87 -7.43 -21.89
C LYS A 251 5.41 -7.26 -22.31
N ASN A 252 4.61 -6.48 -21.60
CA ASN A 252 3.23 -6.17 -22.00
C ASN A 252 3.18 -5.47 -23.36
N LEU A 253 4.03 -4.46 -23.57
CA LEU A 253 4.15 -3.74 -24.85
C LEU A 253 4.63 -4.64 -26.00
N GLU A 254 5.52 -5.59 -25.76
CA GLU A 254 5.95 -6.55 -26.78
C GLU A 254 4.86 -7.55 -27.13
N ASN A 255 4.13 -8.03 -26.14
CA ASN A 255 3.04 -8.99 -26.34
C ASN A 255 1.90 -8.37 -27.14
N ILE A 256 1.53 -7.12 -26.87
CA ILE A 256 0.42 -6.48 -27.58
C ILE A 256 0.75 -6.23 -29.07
N LYS A 257 2.03 -5.97 -29.41
CA LYS A 257 2.48 -5.82 -30.80
C LYS A 257 2.26 -7.08 -31.64
N LYS A 258 2.23 -8.26 -31.01
CA LYS A 258 1.96 -9.55 -31.69
C LYS A 258 0.47 -9.80 -31.94
N LYS A 259 -0.41 -8.99 -31.33
CA LYS A 259 -1.88 -9.10 -31.43
C LYS A 259 -2.47 -8.06 -32.41
N GLN A 260 -1.64 -7.20 -33.00
CA GLN A 260 -1.99 -6.24 -34.04
C GLN A 260 -1.78 -6.88 -35.42
#